data_AF-A0A0M8WJ54-F1
#
_entry.id   AF-A0A0M8WJ54-F1
#
_cell.length_a   1.000
_cell.length_b   1.000
_cell.length_c   1.000
_cell.angle_alpha   90.00
_cell.angle_beta   90.00
_cell.angle_gamma   90.00
#
_symmetry.space_group_name_H-M   'P 1'
#
loop_
_entity.id
_entity.type
_entity.pdbx_description
1 polymer ?
#
loop_
_entity_poly.entity_id
_entity_poly.type
_entity_poly.pdbx_seq_one_letter_code
_entity_poly.pdbx_strand_id
1 'polypeptide(L)'
;MVLAGLQRYLGTTGGALTELNSAVQIQTATELARAKGGRIDDIGRLSAGEFYGATEGTTPSKIKVPMCLSHHPPTALAEENVLARARR
;
A
#
# COMPACT_ATOMS: atom_id res chain seq x y z
N MET A 1 5.76 -13.21 -7.55
CA MET A 1 4.42 -13.70 -7.14
C MET A 1 4.05 -13.14 -5.77
N VAL A 2 3.85 -11.82 -5.66
CA VAL A 2 3.26 -11.12 -4.50
C VAL A 2 2.66 -9.83 -5.05
N LEU A 3 1.51 -9.94 -5.73
CA LEU A 3 0.68 -8.80 -6.19
C LEU A 3 -0.65 -9.28 -6.80
N ALA A 4 -1.18 -10.41 -6.33
CA ALA A 4 -2.49 -10.91 -6.74
C ALA A 4 -3.19 -11.41 -5.48
N GLY A 5 -4.07 -10.60 -4.90
CA GLY A 5 -4.78 -11.06 -3.71
C GLY A 5 -5.79 -10.12 -3.09
N LEU A 6 -5.68 -8.80 -3.27
CA LEU A 6 -6.65 -7.86 -2.67
C LEU A 6 -7.19 -6.82 -3.65
N GLN A 7 -7.26 -7.19 -4.93
CA GLN A 7 -7.93 -6.40 -5.98
C GLN A 7 -9.42 -6.70 -6.15
N ARG A 8 -9.99 -7.57 -5.30
CA ARG A 8 -11.23 -8.27 -5.62
C ARG A 8 -12.20 -8.32 -4.44
N TYR A 9 -12.54 -7.18 -3.82
CA TYR A 9 -13.73 -7.12 -2.92
C TYR A 9 -14.30 -5.72 -2.66
N LEU A 10 -13.90 -4.72 -3.42
CA LEU A 10 -14.85 -3.74 -3.97
C LEU A 10 -14.97 -4.22 -5.41
N GLY A 11 -16.18 -4.40 -5.97
CA GLY A 11 -16.31 -4.91 -7.34
C GLY A 11 -15.28 -4.26 -8.27
N THR A 12 -14.24 -5.00 -8.64
CA THR A 12 -13.09 -4.52 -9.44
C THR A 12 -12.25 -3.33 -8.93
N THR A 13 -12.07 -3.13 -7.62
CA THR A 13 -11.15 -2.07 -7.14
C THR A 13 -10.34 -2.49 -5.92
N GLY A 14 -9.12 -2.97 -6.16
CA GLY A 14 -8.09 -3.04 -5.12
C GLY A 14 -7.56 -1.68 -4.78
N GLY A 15 -8.11 -1.08 -3.73
CA GLY A 15 -7.51 0.07 -3.08
C GLY A 15 -6.71 -0.40 -1.87
N ALA A 16 -5.38 -0.28 -1.93
CA ALA A 16 -4.62 -0.13 -0.70
C ALA A 16 -5.11 1.15 -0.01
N LEU A 17 -5.39 1.10 1.30
CA LEU A 17 -5.68 2.31 2.06
C LEU A 17 -4.33 2.98 2.37
N THR A 18 -3.86 3.82 1.44
CA THR A 18 -2.81 4.82 1.70
C THR A 18 -3.42 5.96 2.51
N GLU A 19 -2.59 6.80 3.16
CA GLU A 19 -3.00 7.96 3.96
C GLU A 19 -4.39 8.52 3.60
N LEU A 20 -5.34 8.32 4.51
CA LEU A 20 -6.68 8.88 4.41
C LEU A 20 -6.70 10.14 5.27
N ASN A 21 -6.61 11.31 4.64
CA ASN A 21 -6.64 12.60 5.36
C ASN A 21 -8.06 13.20 5.47
N SER A 22 -9.04 12.60 4.79
CA SER A 22 -10.45 12.96 4.93
C SER A 22 -11.09 12.19 6.09
N ALA A 23 -11.77 12.91 6.98
CA ALA A 23 -12.49 12.32 8.11
C ALA A 23 -13.50 11.23 7.68
N VAL A 24 -14.18 11.44 6.55
CA VAL A 24 -15.15 10.48 6.00
C VAL A 24 -14.47 9.17 5.59
N GLN A 25 -13.28 9.27 5.00
CA GLN A 25 -12.51 8.09 4.57
C GLN A 25 -11.95 7.32 5.78
N ILE A 26 -11.43 8.02 6.79
CA ILE A 26 -10.96 7.42 8.05
C ILE A 26 -12.10 6.66 8.73
N GLN A 27 -13.28 7.28 8.82
CA GLN A 27 -14.46 6.64 9.42
C GLN A 27 -14.86 5.38 8.65
N THR A 28 -14.98 5.47 7.33
CA THR A 28 -15.36 4.35 6.46
C THR A 28 -14.40 3.17 6.60
N ALA A 29 -13.09 3.45 6.59
CA ALA A 29 -12.06 2.44 6.79
C ALA A 29 -12.16 1.79 8.18
N THR A 30 -12.41 2.58 9.23
CA THR A 30 -12.53 2.10 10.61
C THR A 30 -13.72 1.17 10.77
N GLU A 31 -14.86 1.51 10.17
CA GLU A 31 -16.07 0.68 10.15
C GLU A 31 -15.82 -0.64 9.42
N LEU A 32 -15.13 -0.60 8.26
CA LEU A 32 -14.76 -1.81 7.52
C LEU A 32 -13.82 -2.73 8.31
N ALA A 33 -12.84 -2.17 9.01
CA ALA A 33 -11.94 -2.94 9.86
C ALA A 33 -12.69 -3.61 11.02
N ARG A 34 -13.60 -2.88 11.68
CA ARG A 34 -14.43 -3.42 12.76
C ARG A 34 -15.34 -4.54 12.27
N ALA A 35 -15.95 -4.39 11.10
CA ALA A 35 -16.77 -5.45 10.47
C ALA A 35 -15.96 -6.73 10.19
N LYS A 36 -14.63 -6.60 10.02
CA LYS A 36 -13.69 -7.72 9.85
C LYS A 36 -13.06 -8.20 11.17
N GLY A 37 -13.57 -7.74 12.32
CA GLY A 37 -13.06 -8.11 13.65
C GLY A 37 -11.72 -7.47 14.02
N GLY A 38 -11.26 -6.46 13.27
CA GLY A 38 -9.98 -5.78 13.50
C GLY A 38 -10.12 -4.31 13.91
N ARG A 39 -8.97 -3.68 14.18
CA ARG A 39 -8.84 -2.28 14.54
C ARG A 39 -7.69 -1.62 13.78
N ILE A 40 -7.87 -0.36 13.41
CA ILE A 40 -6.92 0.44 12.62
C ILE A 40 -6.74 1.85 13.21
N ASP A 41 -6.37 1.89 14.49
CA ASP A 41 -6.52 3.09 15.34
C ASP A 41 -5.74 4.33 14.88
N ASP A 42 -4.70 4.17 14.05
CA ASP A 42 -3.87 5.27 13.54
C ASP A 42 -3.75 5.31 12.02
N ILE A 43 -4.77 4.83 11.29
CA ILE A 43 -4.81 4.86 9.82
C ILE A 43 -4.58 6.26 9.21
N GLY A 44 -4.95 7.34 9.92
CA GLY A 44 -4.73 8.72 9.51
C GLY A 44 -3.31 9.26 9.75
N ARG A 45 -2.38 8.42 10.25
CA ARG A 45 -1.01 8.80 10.64
C ARG A 45 0.07 7.84 10.10
N LEU A 46 -0.28 6.99 9.14
CA LEU A 46 0.67 6.03 8.57
C LEU A 46 1.78 6.77 7.82
N SER A 47 3.03 6.38 8.07
CA SER A 47 4.16 6.95 7.33
C SER A 47 4.24 6.35 5.91
N ALA A 48 5.03 6.98 5.04
CA ALA A 48 5.31 6.42 3.71
C ALA A 48 5.85 4.98 3.81
N GLY A 49 5.20 4.06 3.11
CA GLY A 49 5.54 2.62 3.13
C GLY A 49 4.85 1.82 4.25
N GLU A 50 4.03 2.45 5.09
CA GLU A 50 3.22 1.76 6.10
C GLU A 50 1.76 1.61 5.65
N PHE A 51 1.18 0.43 5.90
CA PHE A 51 -0.17 0.09 5.50
C PHE A 51 -0.85 -0.82 6.53
N TYR A 52 -2.19 -0.84 6.54
CA TYR A 52 -2.94 -1.94 7.14
C TYR A 52 -3.29 -2.97 6.06
N GLY A 53 -2.90 -4.22 6.29
CA GLY A 53 -3.15 -5.34 5.39
C GLY A 53 -3.87 -6.50 6.09
N ALA A 54 -4.74 -7.18 5.35
CA ALA A 54 -5.40 -8.41 5.77
C ALA A 54 -5.58 -9.32 4.55
N THR A 55 -5.46 -10.63 4.73
CA THR A 55 -5.95 -11.63 3.77
C THR A 55 -7.36 -12.09 4.18
N GLU A 56 -8.03 -12.85 3.31
CA GLU A 56 -9.33 -13.43 3.64
C GLU A 56 -9.28 -14.21 4.96
N GLY A 57 -10.27 -13.99 5.83
CA GLY A 57 -10.36 -14.62 7.15
C GLY A 57 -9.41 -14.09 8.23
N THR A 58 -8.56 -13.10 7.92
CA THR A 58 -7.60 -12.54 8.90
C THR A 58 -7.99 -11.13 9.33
N THR A 59 -7.55 -10.76 10.54
CA THR A 59 -7.68 -9.39 11.02
C THR A 59 -6.62 -8.48 10.39
N PRO A 60 -6.97 -7.23 10.06
CA PRO A 60 -6.00 -6.23 9.65
C PRO A 60 -4.85 -6.07 10.63
N SER A 61 -3.64 -6.02 10.10
CA SER A 61 -2.40 -5.75 10.84
C SER A 61 -1.54 -4.75 10.07
N LYS A 62 -0.64 -4.06 10.76
CA LYS A 62 0.29 -3.14 10.10
C LYS A 62 1.36 -3.91 9.34
N ILE A 63 1.66 -3.47 8.13
CA ILE A 63 2.75 -3.96 7.31
C ILE A 63 3.61 -2.79 6.84
N LYS A 64 4.91 -3.05 6.68
CA LYS A 64 5.85 -2.11 6.08
C LYS A 64 6.34 -2.69 4.76
N VAL A 65 6.15 -1.95 3.68
CA VAL A 65 6.52 -2.36 2.33
C VAL A 65 7.64 -1.45 1.82
N PRO A 66 8.70 -1.99 1.18
CA PRO A 66 9.70 -1.16 0.52
C PRO A 66 9.03 -0.24 -0.51
N MET A 67 9.42 1.03 -0.51
CA MET A 67 8.95 1.97 -1.53
C MET A 67 9.70 1.71 -2.83
N CYS A 68 9.10 1.99 -4.00
CA CYS A 68 9.75 1.79 -5.29
C CYS A 68 11.15 2.42 -5.33
N LEU A 69 11.29 3.63 -4.75
CA LEU A 69 12.54 4.38 -4.68
C LEU A 69 13.57 3.80 -3.70
N SER A 70 13.20 2.88 -2.80
CA SER A 70 14.15 2.20 -1.91
C SER A 70 15.16 1.33 -2.66
N HIS A 71 14.85 0.96 -3.92
CA HIS A 71 15.76 0.25 -4.81
C HIS A 71 16.42 1.14 -5.87
N HIS A 72 16.16 2.45 -5.83
CA HIS A 72 16.80 3.39 -6.75
C HIS A 72 18.15 3.83 -6.18
N PRO A 73 19.17 4.01 -7.04
CA PRO A 73 20.35 4.77 -6.67
C PRO A 73 19.94 6.19 -6.22
N PRO A 74 20.73 6.83 -5.33
CA PRO A 74 20.43 8.17 -4.82
C PRO A 74 20.37 9.26 -5.90
N THR A 75 20.91 8.97 -7.09
CA THR A 75 20.88 9.87 -8.25
C THR A 75 20.32 9.14 -9.47
N ALA A 76 19.82 9.93 -10.42
CA ALA A 76 19.45 9.40 -11.74
C ALA A 76 20.61 8.60 -12.35
N LEU A 77 20.27 7.59 -13.17
CA LEU A 77 21.28 6.87 -13.95
C LEU A 77 21.96 7.84 -14.92
N ALA A 78 23.28 7.71 -15.06
CA ALA A 78 24.02 8.46 -16.07
C ALA A 78 23.58 8.06 -17.49
N GLU A 79 23.62 9.01 -18.42
CA GLU A 79 23.06 8.88 -19.77
C GLU A 79 23.60 7.66 -20.52
N GLU A 80 24.90 7.40 -20.43
CA GLU A 80 25.56 6.27 -21.07
C GLU A 80 24.99 4.92 -20.59
N ASN A 81 24.63 4.84 -19.31
CA ASN A 81 24.03 3.65 -18.73
C ASN A 81 22.54 3.49 -19.13
N VAL A 82 21.84 4.61 -19.34
CA VAL A 82 20.48 4.61 -19.90
C VAL A 82 20.50 4.08 -21.33
N LEU A 83 21.38 4.62 -22.17
CA LEU A 83 21.55 4.19 -23.57
C LEU A 83 21.98 2.71 -23.66
N ALA A 84 22.85 2.25 -22.77
CA ALA A 84 23.26 0.85 -22.72
C ALA A 84 22.11 -0.10 -22.34
N ARG A 85 21.24 0.29 -21.40
CA ARG A 85 20.05 -0.50 -21.03
C ARG A 85 19.00 -0.52 -22.13
N ALA A 86 18.78 0.61 -22.81
CA ALA A 86 17.80 0.71 -23.89
C ALA A 86 18.12 -0.14 -25.13
N ARG A 87 19.38 -0.57 -25.28
CA ARG A 87 19.85 -1.43 -26.36
C ARG A 87 19.77 -2.94 -26.06
N ARG A 88 19.43 -3.32 -24.82
CA ARG A 88 19.23 -4.71 -24.40
C ARG A 88 17.76 -5.11 -24.55
#